data_AF-A0A8J3VGX0-F1
#
_entry.id   AF-A0A8J3VGX0-F1
#
_cell.length_a   1.000
_cell.length_b   1.000
_cell.length_c   1.000
_cell.angle_alpha   90.00
_cell.angle_beta   90.00
_cell.angle_gamma   90.00
#
_symmetry.space_group_name_H-M   'P 1'
#
loop_
_entity.id
_entity.type
_entity.pdbx_description
1 polymer ?
#
loop_
_entity_poly.entity_id
_entity_poly.type
_entity_poly.pdbx_seq_one_letter_code
_entity_poly.pdbx_strand_id
1 'polypeptide(L)'
;MIPAAQAALAKPRGRVPRVLLAGAIVVIGVAGWLMVKRFVVLPLAGNGPLADFLGAVFPVLFTGFLAARVSYRWVHGLYWLMPPLGIYFLSRVAWRLSLLPHRDWPDRR
;
A
#
# COMPACT_ATOMS: atom_id res chain seq x y z
N MET A 1 27.14 7.25 -5.05
CA MET A 1 25.99 8.18 -5.23
C MET A 1 25.69 8.37 -6.72
N ILE A 2 25.24 7.30 -7.41
CA ILE A 2 24.79 7.38 -8.82
C ILE A 2 23.53 6.49 -9.01
N PRO A 3 22.32 6.91 -8.60
CA PRO A 3 21.10 6.25 -9.10
C PRO A 3 20.16 7.19 -9.86
N ALA A 4 20.29 8.52 -9.72
CA ALA A 4 19.34 9.47 -10.30
C ALA A 4 19.46 9.59 -11.84
N ALA A 5 20.67 9.50 -12.37
CA ALA A 5 20.92 9.66 -13.81
C ALA A 5 20.47 8.44 -14.65
N GLN A 6 20.56 7.22 -14.10
CA GLN A 6 20.13 6.01 -14.81
C GLN A 6 18.60 5.86 -14.87
N ALA A 7 17.89 6.40 -13.88
CA ALA A 7 16.43 6.34 -13.82
C ALA A 7 15.75 7.16 -14.94
N ALA A 8 16.39 8.23 -15.41
CA ALA A 8 15.88 9.09 -16.49
C ALA A 8 16.02 8.47 -17.89
N LEU A 9 16.86 7.44 -18.06
CA LEU A 9 17.13 6.77 -19.33
C LEU A 9 16.33 5.46 -19.52
N ALA A 10 15.66 4.98 -18.47
CA ALA A 10 14.83 3.78 -18.57
C ALA A 10 13.54 4.10 -19.34
N LYS A 11 13.32 3.45 -20.50
CA LYS A 11 12.07 3.56 -21.26
C LYS A 11 10.86 3.41 -20.31
N PRO A 12 9.87 4.30 -20.35
CA PRO A 12 8.71 4.21 -19.47
C PRO A 12 8.07 2.82 -19.62
N ARG A 13 7.98 2.09 -18.50
CA ARG A 13 7.29 0.78 -18.46
C ARG A 13 5.92 0.94 -19.12
N GLY A 14 5.55 0.02 -20.03
CA GLY A 14 4.24 0.05 -20.69
C GLY A 14 3.08 -0.06 -19.69
N ARG A 15 1.83 0.13 -20.15
CA ARG A 15 0.64 0.07 -19.27
C ARG A 15 0.53 -1.28 -18.53
N VAL A 16 0.79 -2.39 -19.23
CA VAL A 16 0.66 -3.76 -18.70
C VAL A 16 1.58 -4.03 -17.49
N PRO A 17 2.91 -3.84 -17.55
CA PRO A 17 3.78 -4.09 -16.39
C PRO A 17 3.47 -3.18 -15.19
N ARG A 18 2.92 -1.98 -15.40
CA ARG A 18 2.49 -1.09 -14.31
C ARG A 18 1.26 -1.65 -13.59
N VAL A 19 0.25 -2.08 -14.35
CA VAL A 19 -0.96 -2.71 -13.81
C VAL A 19 -0.60 -3.99 -13.05
N LEU A 20 0.31 -4.81 -13.59
CA LEU A 20 0.77 -6.02 -12.91
C LEU A 20 1.49 -5.72 -11.60
N LEU A 21 2.38 -4.72 -11.57
CA LEU A 21 3.06 -4.34 -10.34
C LEU A 21 2.09 -3.77 -9.29
N ALA A 22 1.21 -2.85 -9.71
CA ALA A 22 0.19 -2.29 -8.81
C ALA A 22 -0.73 -3.39 -8.28
N GLY A 23 -1.19 -4.29 -9.14
CA GLY A 23 -1.99 -5.46 -8.79
C GLY A 23 -1.25 -6.36 -7.80
N ALA A 24 0.02 -6.67 -8.05
CA ALA A 24 0.84 -7.48 -7.14
C ALA A 24 0.96 -6.84 -5.75
N ILE A 25 1.18 -5.52 -5.67
CA ILE A 25 1.25 -4.80 -4.38
C ILE A 25 -0.08 -4.88 -3.63
N VAL A 26 -1.21 -4.70 -4.33
CA VAL A 26 -2.55 -4.83 -3.73
C VAL A 26 -2.78 -6.25 -3.25
N VAL A 27 -2.49 -7.26 -4.08
CA VAL A 27 -2.64 -8.67 -3.73
C VAL A 27 -1.80 -9.02 -2.51
N ILE A 28 -0.53 -8.59 -2.45
CA ILE A 28 0.34 -8.80 -1.30
C ILE A 28 -0.23 -8.12 -0.04
N GLY A 29 -0.68 -6.88 -0.15
CA GLY A 29 -1.26 -6.15 0.98
C GLY A 29 -2.54 -6.80 1.52
N VAL A 30 -3.45 -7.19 0.63
CA VAL A 30 -4.71 -7.87 0.98
C VAL A 30 -4.45 -9.28 1.51
N ALA A 31 -3.61 -10.06 0.86
CA ALA A 31 -3.24 -11.40 1.32
C ALA A 31 -2.56 -11.33 2.70
N GLY A 32 -1.62 -10.41 2.90
CA GLY A 32 -0.98 -10.17 4.19
C GLY A 32 -1.99 -9.81 5.28
N TRP A 33 -2.95 -8.93 4.98
CA TRP A 33 -4.02 -8.59 5.90
C TRP A 33 -4.89 -9.79 6.27
N LEU A 34 -5.32 -10.59 5.28
CA LEU A 34 -6.12 -11.79 5.52
C LEU A 34 -5.35 -12.84 6.33
N MET A 35 -4.06 -13.01 6.07
CA MET A 35 -3.19 -13.91 6.83
C MET A 35 -3.08 -13.45 8.28
N VAL A 36 -2.77 -12.18 8.54
CA VAL A 36 -2.70 -11.63 9.90
C VAL A 36 -4.06 -11.77 10.61
N LYS A 37 -5.15 -11.44 9.92
CA LYS A 37 -6.49 -11.59 10.49
C LYS A 37 -6.77 -13.04 10.87
N ARG A 38 -6.51 -13.98 9.97
CA ARG A 38 -6.85 -15.41 10.14
C ARG A 38 -5.96 -16.14 11.14
N PHE A 39 -4.65 -15.89 11.13
CA PHE A 39 -3.67 -16.65 11.91
C PHE A 39 -3.26 -15.98 13.21
N VAL A 40 -3.46 -14.67 13.35
CA VAL A 40 -3.07 -13.92 14.55
C VAL A 40 -4.30 -13.36 15.24
N VAL A 41 -5.09 -12.54 14.55
CA VAL A 41 -6.14 -11.76 15.23
C VAL A 41 -7.32 -12.62 15.66
N LEU A 42 -7.85 -13.46 14.77
CA LEU A 42 -8.95 -14.37 15.06
C LEU A 42 -8.63 -15.35 16.21
N PRO A 43 -7.45 -16.00 16.25
CA PRO A 43 -7.07 -16.86 17.36
C PRO A 43 -6.86 -16.11 18.69
N LEU A 44 -6.37 -14.87 18.67
CA LEU A 44 -6.09 -14.10 19.89
C LEU A 44 -7.34 -13.43 20.46
N ALA A 45 -8.18 -12.85 19.60
CA ALA A 45 -9.27 -11.95 20.00
C ALA A 45 -10.67 -12.52 19.69
N GLY A 46 -10.75 -13.67 19.01
CA GLY A 46 -12.01 -14.27 18.60
C GLY A 46 -12.75 -13.46 17.52
N ASN A 47 -14.07 -13.56 17.52
CA ASN A 47 -14.95 -12.75 16.70
C ASN A 47 -15.57 -11.64 17.55
N GLY A 48 -15.18 -10.40 17.31
CA GLY A 48 -15.73 -9.25 18.03
C GLY A 48 -15.07 -7.93 17.62
N PRO A 49 -15.52 -6.79 18.18
CA PRO A 49 -15.03 -5.47 17.80
C PRO A 49 -13.52 -5.33 17.96
N LEU A 50 -12.94 -5.96 18.99
CA LEU A 50 -11.50 -5.97 19.21
C LEU A 50 -10.73 -6.63 18.06
N ALA A 51 -11.27 -7.72 17.49
CA ALA A 51 -10.68 -8.39 16.34
C ALA A 51 -10.76 -7.55 15.06
N ASP A 52 -11.79 -6.72 14.91
CA ASP A 52 -11.88 -5.79 13.78
C ASP A 52 -10.88 -4.63 13.91
N PHE A 53 -10.72 -4.08 15.11
CA PHE A 53 -9.70 -3.07 15.40
C PHE A 53 -8.28 -3.61 15.19
N LEU A 54 -7.94 -4.74 15.80
CA LEU A 54 -6.63 -5.38 15.65
C LEU A 54 -6.38 -5.82 14.20
N GLY A 55 -7.44 -6.28 13.51
CA GLY A 55 -7.40 -6.64 12.10
C GLY A 55 -7.08 -5.45 11.19
N ALA A 56 -7.46 -4.23 11.57
CA ALA A 56 -7.15 -3.03 10.80
C ALA A 56 -5.72 -2.50 11.04
N VAL A 57 -5.05 -2.88 12.13
CA VAL A 57 -3.70 -2.36 12.46
C VAL A 57 -2.69 -2.68 11.36
N PHE A 58 -2.60 -3.93 10.93
CA PHE A 58 -1.66 -4.34 9.88
C PHE A 58 -1.83 -3.53 8.59
N PRO A 59 -3.02 -3.48 7.97
CA PRO A 59 -3.18 -2.75 6.72
C PRO A 59 -3.05 -1.23 6.87
N VAL A 60 -3.37 -0.64 8.04
CA VAL A 60 -3.07 0.76 8.36
C VAL A 60 -1.56 1.01 8.30
N LEU A 61 -0.77 0.20 9.03
CA LEU A 61 0.69 0.35 9.10
C LEU A 61 1.34 0.13 7.73
N PHE A 62 0.93 -0.94 7.03
CA PHE A 62 1.41 -1.27 5.70
C PHE A 62 1.13 -0.13 4.72
N THR A 63 -0.13 0.30 4.61
CA THR A 63 -0.53 1.34 3.66
C THR A 63 0.07 2.69 4.02
N GLY A 64 0.14 3.05 5.31
CA GLY A 64 0.76 4.29 5.78
C GLY A 64 2.26 4.34 5.47
N PHE A 65 2.98 3.23 5.65
CA PHE A 65 4.39 3.13 5.30
C PHE A 65 4.61 3.25 3.78
N LEU A 66 3.79 2.58 2.97
CA LEU A 66 3.84 2.70 1.51
C LEU A 66 3.50 4.13 1.06
N ALA A 67 2.50 4.76 1.69
CA ALA A 67 2.07 6.12 1.38
C ALA A 67 3.20 7.15 1.57
N ALA A 68 3.99 7.01 2.64
CA ALA A 68 5.14 7.88 2.89
C ALA A 68 6.19 7.83 1.77
N ARG A 69 6.25 6.75 0.98
CA ARG A 69 7.17 6.61 -0.17
C ARG A 69 6.68 7.32 -1.43
N VAL A 70 5.41 7.71 -1.50
CA VAL A 70 4.76 8.29 -2.69
C VAL A 70 4.17 9.68 -2.43
N SER A 71 4.78 10.47 -1.54
CA SER A 71 4.39 11.85 -1.21
C SER A 71 3.01 11.96 -0.56
N TYR A 72 2.45 10.85 -0.06
CA TYR A 72 1.25 10.83 0.76
C TYR A 72 1.63 10.83 2.25
N ARG A 73 0.77 11.43 3.08
CA ARG A 73 0.93 11.37 4.55
C ARG A 73 0.67 9.97 5.07
N TRP A 74 1.48 9.52 6.02
CA TRP A 74 1.29 8.25 6.74
C TRP A 74 -0.12 8.14 7.36
N VAL A 75 -0.68 9.26 7.79
CA VAL A 75 -2.05 9.42 8.34
C VAL A 75 -3.12 8.85 7.40
N HIS A 76 -2.91 8.83 6.08
CA HIS A 76 -3.87 8.22 5.16
C HIS A 76 -3.97 6.68 5.30
N GLY A 77 -3.05 6.04 6.00
CA GLY A 77 -3.20 4.64 6.41
C GLY A 77 -4.46 4.41 7.25
N LEU A 78 -4.89 5.40 8.03
CA LEU A 78 -6.10 5.33 8.88
C LEU A 78 -7.39 5.11 8.10
N TYR A 79 -7.39 5.32 6.78
CA TYR A 79 -8.56 5.02 5.95
C TYR A 79 -8.97 3.55 5.98
N TRP A 80 -8.11 2.64 6.43
CA TRP A 80 -8.47 1.25 6.70
C TRP A 80 -9.46 1.04 7.84
N LEU A 81 -9.67 2.04 8.71
CA LEU A 81 -10.77 2.05 9.68
C LEU A 81 -12.14 2.16 8.99
N MET A 82 -12.17 2.59 7.72
CA MET A 82 -13.34 2.52 6.85
C MET A 82 -13.06 1.52 5.72
N PRO A 83 -13.54 0.26 5.83
CA PRO A 83 -13.13 -0.83 4.93
C PRO A 83 -13.12 -0.51 3.42
N PRO A 84 -14.15 0.14 2.82
CA PRO A 84 -14.11 0.47 1.39
C PRO A 84 -13.07 1.55 1.06
N LEU A 85 -12.83 2.50 1.96
CA LEU A 85 -11.85 3.57 1.77
C LEU A 85 -10.41 3.03 1.86
N GLY A 86 -10.14 2.06 2.75
CA GLY A 86 -8.82 1.46 2.93
C GLY A 86 -8.30 0.78 1.65
N ILE A 87 -9.14 -0.04 1.02
CA ILE A 87 -8.79 -0.76 -0.22
C ILE A 87 -8.59 0.22 -1.39
N TYR A 88 -9.47 1.22 -1.51
CA TYR A 88 -9.34 2.27 -2.52
C TYR A 88 -8.01 3.03 -2.36
N PHE A 89 -7.65 3.39 -1.12
CA PHE A 89 -6.43 4.12 -0.85
C PHE A 89 -5.17 3.28 -1.08
N LEU A 90 -5.18 2.02 -0.67
CA LEU A 90 -4.10 1.07 -0.98
C LEU A 90 -3.90 0.95 -2.50
N SER A 91 -4.98 0.85 -3.26
CA SER A 91 -4.93 0.76 -4.73
C SER A 91 -4.32 2.01 -5.35
N ARG A 92 -4.66 3.20 -4.84
CA ARG A 92 -4.06 4.48 -5.28
C ARG A 92 -2.57 4.56 -4.97
N VAL A 93 -2.16 4.13 -3.77
CA VAL A 93 -0.75 4.11 -3.35
C VAL A 93 0.04 3.09 -4.18
N ALA A 94 -0.50 1.90 -4.40
CA ALA A 94 0.09 0.86 -5.25
C ALA A 94 0.25 1.33 -6.70
N TRP A 95 -0.75 2.02 -7.24
CA TRP A 95 -0.67 2.61 -8.57
C TRP A 95 0.49 3.61 -8.67
N ARG A 96 0.62 4.51 -7.69
CA ARG A 96 1.77 5.43 -7.66
C ARG A 96 3.10 4.71 -7.54
N LEU A 97 3.21 3.70 -6.68
CA LEU A 97 4.44 2.90 -6.59
C LEU A 97 4.81 2.24 -7.93
N SER A 98 3.82 1.86 -8.73
CA SER A 98 4.05 1.29 -10.08
C SER A 98 4.61 2.27 -11.10
N LEU A 99 4.44 3.57 -10.85
CA LEU A 99 4.97 4.63 -11.72
C LEU A 99 6.44 4.93 -11.44
N LEU A 100 7.00 4.49 -10.31
CA LEU A 100 8.44 4.66 -10.05
C LEU A 100 9.30 3.93 -11.10
N PRO A 101 10.35 4.58 -11.65
CA PRO A 101 10.92 5.87 -11.23
C PRO A 101 10.32 7.12 -11.91
N HIS A 102 9.37 6.96 -12.85
CA HIS A 102 8.72 8.06 -13.57
C HIS A 102 7.66 8.71 -12.68
N ARG A 103 8.14 9.50 -11.72
CA ARG A 103 7.32 10.18 -10.73
C ARG A 103 6.68 11.43 -11.31
N ASP A 104 5.36 11.48 -11.37
CA ASP A 104 4.57 12.64 -11.83
C ASP A 104 4.14 13.57 -10.68
N TRP A 105 4.38 13.20 -9.42
CA TRP A 105 4.06 14.03 -8.24
C TRP A 105 5.28 14.74 -7.64
N PRO A 106 5.11 15.94 -7.07
CA PRO A 106 6.17 16.69 -6.39
C PRO A 106 6.59 16.04 -5.06
N ASP A 107 7.81 16.34 -4.59
CA ASP A 107 8.32 15.82 -3.32
C ASP A 107 7.68 16.64 -2.20
N ARG A 108 6.85 16.03 -1.37
CA ARG A 108 6.39 16.64 -0.12
C ARG A 108 7.14 15.95 1.01
N ARG A 109 8.31 16.49 1.32
CA ARG A 109 8.91 16.31 2.64
C ARG A 109 8.30 17.31 3.59
#